data_AF-A0A7U8C5A9-F1
#
_entry.id   AF-A0A7U8C5A9-F1
#
_cell.length_a   1.000
_cell.length_b   1.000
_cell.length_c   1.000
_cell.angle_alpha   90.00
_cell.angle_beta   90.00
_cell.angle_gamma   90.00
#
_symmetry.space_group_name_H-M   'P 1'
#
loop_
_entity.id
_entity.type
_entity.pdbx_description
1 polymer ?
#
loop_
_entity_poly.entity_id
_entity_poly.type
_entity_poly.pdbx_seq_one_letter_code
_entity_poly.pdbx_strand_id
1 'polypeptide(L)'
;MTLDDVKQLVLNGEAFKVEDSKTGNDLTRNILLQIISEQEAQGHGTLLTNQVLQQLIRFYGDSMQGMMSQYLEQSIASFLEHQDRIRDQMQTMMGAANPLTMMNRIADQNMQMWGMFKPGEGEQPPGAEPTATPEDKTK
;
A
#
# COMPACT_ATOMS: atom_id res chain seq x y z
N MET A 1 -24.00 -0.76 20.48
CA MET A 1 -23.20 -0.55 19.28
C MET A 1 -23.59 0.80 18.70
N THR A 2 -22.64 1.71 18.60
CA THR A 2 -22.77 3.05 18.01
C THR A 2 -22.38 3.02 16.53
N LEU A 3 -22.65 4.10 15.79
CA LEU A 3 -22.21 4.24 14.40
C LEU A 3 -20.68 4.30 14.29
N ASP A 4 -20.01 4.88 15.28
CA ASP A 4 -18.54 4.90 15.34
C ASP A 4 -17.99 3.48 15.52
N ASP A 5 -18.61 2.65 16.36
CA ASP A 5 -18.23 1.23 16.51
C ASP A 5 -18.31 0.51 15.16
N VAL A 6 -19.38 0.75 14.38
CA VAL A 6 -19.54 0.14 13.05
C VAL A 6 -18.48 0.65 12.08
N LYS A 7 -18.17 1.94 12.12
CA LYS A 7 -17.08 2.52 11.32
C LYS A 7 -15.75 1.85 11.64
N GLN A 8 -15.43 1.59 12.91
CA GLN A 8 -14.21 0.88 13.29
C GLN A 8 -14.19 -0.55 12.73
N LEU A 9 -15.31 -1.28 12.79
CA LEU A 9 -15.41 -2.63 12.19
C LEU A 9 -15.12 -2.61 10.68
N VAL A 10 -15.66 -1.62 9.95
CA VAL A 10 -15.36 -1.42 8.52
C VAL A 10 -13.87 -1.17 8.30
N LEU A 11 -13.25 -0.29 9.09
CA LEU A 11 -11.83 0.04 8.97
C LEU A 11 -10.91 -1.14 9.28
N ASN A 12 -11.33 -2.03 10.20
CA ASN A 12 -10.60 -3.25 10.54
C ASN A 12 -10.82 -4.38 9.54
N GLY A 13 -11.75 -4.24 8.58
CA GLY A 13 -12.11 -5.30 7.65
C GLY A 13 -12.87 -6.46 8.30
N GLU A 14 -13.52 -6.22 9.43
CA GLU A 14 -14.29 -7.22 10.16
C GLU A 14 -15.67 -7.42 9.53
N ALA A 15 -16.11 -8.68 9.42
CA ALA A 15 -17.46 -8.98 8.95
C ALA A 15 -18.49 -8.66 10.04
N PHE A 16 -19.52 -7.89 9.70
CA PHE A 16 -20.62 -7.57 10.61
C PHE A 16 -21.94 -7.49 9.88
N LYS A 17 -23.03 -7.48 10.65
CA LYS A 17 -24.39 -7.22 10.19
C LYS A 17 -25.09 -6.31 11.20
N VAL A 18 -25.82 -5.32 10.71
CA VAL A 18 -26.64 -4.45 11.56
C VAL A 18 -28.10 -4.81 11.37
N GLU A 19 -28.76 -5.17 12.46
CA GLU A 19 -30.19 -5.50 12.47
C GLU A 19 -30.96 -4.51 13.36
N ASP A 20 -32.14 -4.12 12.91
CA ASP A 20 -33.07 -3.35 13.73
C ASP A 20 -33.58 -4.20 14.89
N SER A 21 -33.32 -3.77 16.12
CA SER A 21 -33.68 -4.50 17.34
C SER A 21 -35.18 -4.80 17.53
N LYS A 22 -36.08 -4.08 16.83
CA LYS A 22 -37.53 -4.23 16.98
C LYS A 22 -38.15 -5.05 15.86
N THR A 23 -37.65 -4.84 14.64
CA THR A 23 -38.23 -5.41 13.42
C THR A 23 -37.39 -6.55 12.84
N GLY A 24 -36.12 -6.69 13.24
CA GLY A 24 -35.18 -7.65 12.66
C GLY A 24 -34.72 -7.30 11.25
N ASN A 25 -35.07 -6.11 10.75
CA ASN A 25 -34.69 -5.68 9.41
C ASN A 25 -33.18 -5.49 9.30
N ASP A 26 -32.59 -5.94 8.20
CA ASP A 26 -31.18 -5.68 7.90
C ASP A 26 -31.00 -4.21 7.51
N LEU A 27 -30.29 -3.47 8.37
CA LEU A 27 -29.97 -2.06 8.20
C LEU A 27 -28.54 -1.84 7.72
N THR A 28 -27.76 -2.91 7.47
CA THR A 28 -26.32 -2.83 7.16
C THR A 28 -26.03 -1.85 6.04
N ARG A 29 -26.77 -1.94 4.93
CA ARG A 29 -26.61 -1.03 3.78
C ARG A 29 -26.91 0.43 4.13
N ASN A 30 -27.92 0.67 4.96
CA ASN A 30 -28.32 2.03 5.34
C ASN A 30 -27.25 2.68 6.22
N ILE A 31 -26.73 1.93 7.20
CA ILE A 31 -25.67 2.39 8.09
C ILE A 31 -24.37 2.67 7.33
N LEU A 32 -23.99 1.81 6.37
CA LEU A 32 -22.81 2.04 5.53
C LEU A 32 -22.93 3.34 4.72
N LEU A 33 -24.10 3.61 4.12
CA LEU A 33 -24.34 4.85 3.40
C LEU A 33 -24.29 6.07 4.33
N GLN A 34 -24.81 5.94 5.55
CA GLN A 34 -24.75 7.00 6.56
C GLN A 34 -23.29 7.33 6.94
N ILE A 35 -22.47 6.31 7.21
CA ILE A 35 -21.05 6.49 7.53
C ILE A 35 -20.32 7.24 6.40
N ILE A 36 -20.56 6.85 5.14
CA ILE A 36 -19.95 7.53 3.99
C ILE A 36 -20.41 9.00 3.92
N SER A 37 -21.71 9.25 4.08
CA SER A 37 -22.25 10.61 4.06
C SER A 37 -21.68 11.50 5.17
N GLU A 38 -21.50 10.96 6.38
CA GLU A 38 -20.91 11.69 7.49
C GLU A 38 -19.42 11.98 7.25
N GLN A 39 -18.69 11.05 6.63
CA GLN A 39 -17.28 11.24 6.30
C GLN A 39 -17.08 12.31 5.22
N GLU A 40 -17.93 12.33 4.20
CA GLU A 40 -17.95 13.36 3.15
C GLU A 40 -18.24 14.76 3.73
N ALA A 41 -19.16 14.87 4.70
CA ALA A 41 -19.48 16.13 5.38
C ALA A 41 -18.31 16.69 6.21
N GLN A 42 -17.37 15.83 6.64
CA GLN A 42 -16.18 16.20 7.41
C GLN A 42 -15.03 16.74 6.53
N GLY A 43 -15.23 16.89 5.22
CA GLY A 43 -14.31 17.63 4.33
C GLY A 43 -13.01 16.92 3.97
N HIS A 44 -12.86 15.64 4.30
CA HIS A 44 -11.69 14.84 3.95
C HIS A 44 -11.81 14.35 2.51
N GLY A 45 -11.49 15.21 1.53
CA GLY A 45 -11.35 14.84 0.11
C GLY A 45 -12.56 14.11 -0.47
N THR A 46 -13.50 14.86 -1.07
CA THR A 46 -14.77 14.34 -1.57
C THR A 46 -14.59 13.22 -2.61
N LEU A 47 -14.79 11.97 -2.19
CA LEU A 47 -14.75 10.80 -3.07
C LEU A 47 -16.05 10.71 -3.87
N LEU A 48 -17.18 10.98 -3.23
CA LEU A 48 -18.51 11.03 -3.85
C LEU A 48 -18.88 12.44 -4.32
N THR A 49 -18.20 12.93 -5.35
CA THR A 49 -18.50 14.23 -5.95
C THR A 49 -19.96 14.32 -6.45
N ASN A 50 -20.51 15.54 -6.55
CA ASN A 50 -21.84 15.78 -7.09
C ASN A 50 -22.05 15.12 -8.46
N GLN A 51 -21.03 15.14 -9.33
CA GLN A 51 -21.09 14.48 -10.64
C GLN A 51 -21.25 12.97 -10.48
N VAL A 52 -20.45 12.33 -9.62
CA VAL A 52 -20.54 10.89 -9.35
C VAL A 52 -21.92 10.51 -8.80
N LEU A 53 -22.41 11.25 -7.80
CA LEU A 53 -23.72 11.01 -7.20
C LEU A 53 -24.87 11.12 -8.21
N GLN A 54 -24.85 12.15 -9.06
CA GLN A 54 -25.85 12.31 -10.12
C GLN A 54 -25.83 11.15 -11.12
N GLN A 55 -24.64 10.69 -11.53
CA GLN A 55 -24.53 9.55 -12.42
C GLN A 55 -25.02 8.27 -11.76
N LEU A 56 -24.64 8.02 -10.50
CA LEU A 56 -25.15 6.88 -9.73
C LEU A 56 -26.69 6.88 -9.70
N ILE A 57 -27.33 8.01 -9.41
CA ILE A 57 -28.80 8.12 -9.38
C ILE A 57 -29.40 7.82 -10.76
N ARG A 58 -28.83 8.35 -11.84
CA ARG A 58 -29.33 8.11 -13.21
C ARG A 58 -29.23 6.63 -13.60
N PHE A 59 -28.17 5.94 -13.19
CA PHE A 59 -27.99 4.52 -13.49
C PHE A 59 -29.00 3.60 -12.80
N TYR A 60 -29.54 3.99 -11.63
CA TYR A 60 -30.66 3.27 -11.01
C TYR A 60 -31.98 3.43 -11.78
N GLY A 61 -32.08 4.42 -12.68
CA GLY A 61 -33.26 4.68 -13.50
C GLY A 61 -33.21 4.08 -14.91
N ASP A 62 -32.04 3.63 -15.38
CA ASP A 62 -31.84 3.06 -16.71
C ASP A 62 -31.69 1.53 -16.67
N SER A 63 -32.10 0.86 -17.75
CA SER A 63 -32.08 -0.62 -17.89
C SER A 63 -30.68 -1.25 -17.86
N MET A 64 -29.61 -0.45 -17.80
CA MET A 64 -28.21 -0.89 -17.74
C MET A 64 -27.64 -1.01 -16.31
N GLN A 65 -28.48 -0.91 -15.28
CA GLN A 65 -28.11 -0.96 -13.86
C GLN A 65 -27.12 -2.10 -13.52
N GLY A 66 -27.34 -3.30 -14.07
CA GLY A 66 -26.50 -4.47 -13.78
C GLY A 66 -25.06 -4.37 -14.30
N MET A 67 -24.86 -3.73 -15.47
CA MET A 67 -23.54 -3.62 -16.09
C MET A 67 -22.66 -2.61 -15.37
N MET A 68 -23.22 -1.46 -14.99
CA MET A 68 -22.48 -0.42 -14.26
C MET A 68 -22.08 -0.89 -12.86
N SER A 69 -22.96 -1.63 -12.16
CA SER A 69 -22.66 -2.15 -10.83
C SER A 69 -21.43 -3.08 -10.85
N GLN A 70 -21.38 -4.01 -11.82
CA GLN A 70 -20.23 -4.90 -11.96
C GLN A 70 -18.95 -4.15 -12.34
N TYR A 71 -19.05 -3.15 -13.21
CA TYR A 71 -17.89 -2.35 -13.61
C TYR A 71 -17.31 -1.55 -12.42
N LEU A 72 -18.16 -0.91 -11.61
CA LEU A 72 -17.71 -0.16 -10.45
C LEU A 72 -17.03 -1.06 -9.42
N GLU A 73 -17.59 -2.24 -9.15
CA GLU A 73 -17.01 -3.24 -8.26
C GLU A 73 -15.62 -3.69 -8.74
N GLN A 74 -15.49 -4.03 -10.03
CA GLN A 74 -14.20 -4.39 -10.63
C GLN A 74 -13.20 -3.23 -10.61
N SER A 75 -13.64 -2.00 -10.87
CA SER A 75 -12.77 -0.83 -10.84
C SER A 75 -12.20 -0.54 -9.45
N ILE A 76 -13.03 -0.72 -8.40
CA ILE A 76 -12.60 -0.54 -7.01
C ILE A 76 -11.61 -1.64 -6.64
N ALA A 77 -11.91 -2.90 -6.98
CA ALA A 77 -11.02 -4.02 -6.72
C ALA A 77 -9.64 -3.82 -7.39
N SER A 78 -9.63 -3.45 -8.68
CA SER A 78 -8.40 -3.17 -9.41
C SER A 78 -7.62 -1.97 -8.86
N PHE A 79 -8.31 -0.91 -8.41
CA PHE A 79 -7.66 0.23 -7.77
C PHE A 79 -6.95 -0.18 -6.47
N LEU A 80 -7.62 -0.99 -5.63
CA LEU A 80 -7.04 -1.50 -4.39
C LEU A 80 -5.81 -2.38 -4.66
N GLU A 81 -5.88 -3.29 -5.64
CA GLU A 81 -4.72 -4.10 -6.04
C GLU A 81 -3.53 -3.24 -6.52
N HIS A 82 -3.81 -2.16 -7.25
CA HIS A 82 -2.76 -1.26 -7.72
C HIS A 82 -2.13 -0.46 -6.58
N GLN A 83 -2.92 -0.03 -5.59
CA GLN A 83 -2.38 0.66 -4.41
C GLN A 83 -1.38 -0.21 -3.64
N ASP A 84 -1.70 -1.49 -3.44
CA ASP A 84 -0.79 -2.43 -2.77
C ASP A 84 0.49 -2.66 -3.57
N ARG A 85 0.40 -2.83 -4.90
CA ARG A 85 1.58 -2.96 -5.76
C ARG A 85 2.47 -1.71 -5.74
N ILE A 86 1.88 -0.51 -5.77
CA ILE A 86 2.65 0.74 -5.69
C ILE A 86 3.37 0.84 -4.35
N ARG A 87 2.70 0.47 -3.25
CA ARG A 87 3.29 0.45 -1.91
C ARG A 87 4.45 -0.55 -1.83
N ASP A 88 4.30 -1.73 -2.38
CA ASP A 88 5.36 -2.76 -2.42
C ASP A 88 6.54 -2.33 -3.29
N GLN A 89 6.27 -1.70 -4.44
CA GLN A 89 7.31 -1.16 -5.31
C GLN A 89 8.06 0.00 -4.64
N MET A 90 7.36 0.91 -3.98
CA MET A 90 7.96 1.99 -3.20
C MET A 90 8.81 1.44 -2.06
N GLN A 91 8.34 0.42 -1.32
CA GLN A 91 9.12 -0.23 -0.26
C GLN A 91 10.37 -0.93 -0.83
N THR A 92 10.25 -1.57 -1.99
CA THR A 92 11.38 -2.20 -2.69
C THR A 92 12.39 -1.17 -3.17
N MET A 93 11.91 -0.03 -3.69
CA MET A 93 12.74 1.04 -4.22
C MET A 93 13.39 1.85 -3.09
N MET A 94 12.70 2.13 -1.98
CA MET A 94 13.30 2.69 -0.76
C MET A 94 14.28 1.71 -0.11
N GLY A 95 13.95 0.42 -0.09
CA GLY A 95 14.84 -0.64 0.34
C GLY A 95 16.10 -0.73 -0.54
N ALA A 96 16.02 -0.41 -1.82
CA ALA A 96 17.16 -0.31 -2.74
C ALA A 96 17.88 1.06 -2.69
N ALA A 97 17.17 2.14 -2.32
CA ALA A 97 17.70 3.49 -2.20
C ALA A 97 18.34 3.78 -0.83
N ASN A 98 18.22 2.87 0.14
CA ASN A 98 18.89 3.01 1.42
C ASN A 98 20.41 2.85 1.21
N PRO A 99 21.26 3.85 1.52
CA PRO A 99 22.69 3.81 1.22
C PRO A 99 23.40 2.57 1.81
N LEU A 100 22.90 2.08 2.96
CA LEU A 100 23.37 0.86 3.61
C LEU A 100 23.08 -0.41 2.81
N THR A 101 21.91 -0.55 2.18
CA THR A 101 21.59 -1.74 1.38
C THR A 101 22.32 -1.72 0.04
N MET A 102 22.53 -0.55 -0.55
CA MET A 102 23.40 -0.37 -1.71
C MET A 102 24.86 -0.74 -1.38
N MET A 103 25.38 -0.31 -0.22
CA MET A 103 26.72 -0.65 0.24
C MET A 103 26.88 -2.16 0.48
N ASN A 104 25.90 -2.80 1.12
CA ASN A 104 25.89 -4.26 1.31
C ASN A 104 25.92 -5.00 -0.04
N ARG A 105 25.14 -4.54 -1.03
CA ARG A 105 25.12 -5.14 -2.37
C ARG A 105 26.46 -5.01 -3.11
N ILE A 106 27.13 -3.86 -2.98
CA ILE A 106 28.46 -3.64 -3.57
C ILE A 106 29.50 -4.50 -2.86
N ALA A 107 29.43 -4.60 -1.53
CA ALA A 107 30.33 -5.44 -0.73
C ALA A 107 30.19 -6.93 -1.10
N ASP A 108 28.97 -7.44 -1.25
CA ASP A 108 28.70 -8.82 -1.66
C ASP A 108 29.19 -9.10 -3.09
N GLN A 109 28.91 -8.19 -4.03
CA GLN A 109 29.36 -8.32 -5.42
C GLN A 109 30.90 -8.29 -5.50
N ASN A 110 31.55 -7.43 -4.71
CA ASN A 110 32.99 -7.38 -4.60
C ASN A 110 33.51 -8.71 -4.03
N MET A 111 33.02 -9.16 -2.87
CA MET A 111 33.46 -10.43 -2.25
C MET A 111 33.35 -11.64 -3.20
N GLN A 112 32.31 -11.71 -4.03
CA GLN A 112 32.16 -12.78 -5.03
C GLN A 112 33.20 -12.70 -6.14
N MET A 113 33.57 -11.50 -6.59
CA MET A 113 34.66 -11.30 -7.55
C MET A 113 36.00 -11.73 -6.93
N TRP A 114 36.30 -11.33 -5.69
CA TRP A 114 37.51 -11.78 -4.99
C TRP A 114 37.50 -13.30 -4.73
N GLY A 115 36.34 -13.89 -4.48
CA GLY A 115 36.15 -15.33 -4.32
C GLY A 115 36.36 -16.11 -5.63
N MET A 116 35.99 -15.54 -6.77
CA MET A 116 36.22 -16.12 -8.10
C MET A 116 37.71 -16.08 -8.50
N PHE A 117 38.48 -15.14 -7.96
CA PHE A 117 39.93 -15.04 -8.11
C PHE A 117 40.71 -15.75 -7.00
N LYS A 118 40.04 -16.38 -6.02
CA LYS A 118 40.70 -17.20 -5.00
C LYS A 118 40.85 -18.62 -5.57
N PRO A 119 42.06 -19.05 -5.97
CA PRO A 119 42.28 -20.41 -6.43
C PRO A 119 42.06 -21.35 -5.24
N GLY A 120 41.58 -22.56 -5.54
CA GLY A 120 41.48 -23.64 -4.56
C GLY A 120 42.82 -23.85 -3.84
N GLU A 121 42.70 -24.09 -2.53
CA GLU A 121 43.69 -24.70 -1.62
C GLU A 121 45.16 -24.66 -2.05
N GLY A 122 45.90 -23.74 -1.45
CA GLY A 122 47.35 -23.84 -1.30
C GLY A 122 48.14 -22.82 -2.11
N GLU A 123 48.15 -21.56 -1.70
CA GLU A 123 49.36 -20.73 -1.64
C GLU A 123 49.04 -19.33 -1.07
N GLN A 124 49.99 -18.82 -0.30
CA GLN A 124 49.91 -17.64 0.54
C GLN A 124 49.86 -16.34 -0.31
N PRO A 125 49.03 -15.33 0.03
CA PRO A 125 49.03 -14.08 -0.74
C PRO A 125 50.26 -13.24 -0.37
N PRO A 126 50.97 -12.62 -1.34
CA PRO A 126 52.06 -11.72 -1.02
C PRO A 126 51.49 -10.34 -0.68
N GLY A 127 51.79 -9.88 0.53
CA GLY A 127 51.93 -8.46 0.86
C GLY A 127 50.69 -7.58 0.69
N ALA A 128 49.83 -7.57 1.71
CA ALA A 128 49.01 -6.41 2.00
C ALA A 128 49.33 -5.94 3.43
N GLU A 129 50.36 -5.11 3.57
CA GLU A 129 50.50 -4.26 4.75
C GLU A 129 49.65 -2.99 4.58
N PRO A 130 49.03 -2.49 5.67
CA PRO A 130 48.05 -1.42 5.62
C PRO A 130 48.73 -0.06 5.78
N THR A 131 48.37 0.92 4.96
CA THR A 131 48.66 2.33 5.25
C THR A 131 47.37 3.16 5.25
N ALA A 132 46.76 3.25 6.44
CA ALA A 132 46.13 4.48 6.92
C ALA A 132 47.24 5.56 6.98
N THR A 133 47.07 6.85 6.64
CA THR A 133 46.10 7.84 7.12
C THR A 133 46.30 9.12 6.26
N PRO A 134 45.29 9.97 5.98
CA PRO A 134 45.56 11.29 5.41
C PRO A 134 45.99 12.26 6.53
N GLU A 135 47.23 12.75 6.48
CA GLU A 135 47.65 13.90 7.30
C GLU A 135 47.32 15.22 6.58
N ASP A 136 46.43 15.96 7.24
CA ASP A 136 46.16 17.40 7.13
C ASP A 136 47.45 18.24 7.12
N LYS A 137 47.62 19.12 6.10
CA LYS A 137 48.34 20.40 6.24
C LYS A 137 47.75 21.48 5.32
N THR A 138 46.92 22.31 5.95
CA THR A 138 46.94 23.78 5.87
C THR A 138 48.17 24.37 5.15
N LYS A 139 47.95 25.14 4.08
CA LYS A 139 48.42 26.54 3.92
C LYS A 139 47.84 27.18 2.67
#